data_AF-A0A6S6XBJ8-F1
#
_entry.id   AF-A0A6S6XBJ8-F1
#
_cell.length_a   1.000
_cell.length_b   1.000
_cell.length_c   1.000
_cell.angle_alpha   90.00
_cell.angle_beta   90.00
_cell.angle_gamma   90.00
#
_symmetry.space_group_name_H-M   'P 1'
#
loop_
_entity.id
_entity.type
_entity.pdbx_description
1 polymer ?
#
loop_
_entity_poly.entity_id
_entity_poly.type
_entity_poly.pdbx_seq_one_letter_code
_entity_poly.pdbx_strand_id
1 'polypeptide(L)'
;MRIDDLSQLGPAVRAELERQIKERQRQNQQKEHCRPKRSDEFDSQLERNFYMTDILPKILSGQVIDVELHKSFELLPKSEYCGLKLPSARYTPDFLITYRNGTIEAVETKSKAIRKLQRDYIYRRRLFIEKYCRPNGWAFREIIED
;
A
#
# COMPACT_ATOMS: atom_id res chain seq x y z
N MET A 1 37.07 3.74 -15.12
CA MET A 1 37.33 2.95 -13.89
C MET A 1 35.98 2.72 -13.23
N ARG A 2 35.42 1.51 -13.32
CA ARG A 2 34.18 1.18 -12.62
C ARG A 2 34.53 0.93 -11.15
N ILE A 3 34.04 1.79 -10.26
CA ILE A 3 34.19 1.63 -8.82
C ILE A 3 33.07 0.68 -8.39
N ASP A 4 33.22 -0.60 -8.69
CA ASP A 4 32.21 -1.63 -8.38
C ASP A 4 32.45 -2.28 -7.00
N ASP A 5 33.55 -1.92 -6.32
CA ASP A 5 33.95 -2.55 -5.05
C ASP A 5 33.78 -1.58 -3.87
N LEU A 6 32.60 -1.60 -3.23
CA LEU A 6 32.27 -0.77 -2.05
C LEU A 6 33.19 -1.05 -0.86
N SER A 7 33.96 -2.14 -0.87
CA SER A 7 34.87 -2.53 0.21
C SER A 7 36.13 -1.69 0.31
N GLN A 8 36.47 -0.91 -0.74
CA GLN A 8 37.68 -0.07 -0.79
C GLN A 8 37.44 1.38 -0.36
N LEU A 9 36.21 1.74 0.00
CA LEU A 9 35.83 3.10 0.39
C LEU A 9 35.87 3.27 1.91
N GLY A 10 36.39 4.40 2.39
CA GLY A 10 36.33 4.75 3.81
C GLY A 10 34.89 4.80 4.33
N PRO A 11 34.64 4.53 5.63
CA PRO A 11 33.30 4.32 6.18
C PRO A 11 32.34 5.51 5.96
N ALA A 12 32.85 6.74 5.98
CA ALA A 12 32.05 7.94 5.70
C ALA A 12 31.58 8.03 4.24
N VAL A 13 32.47 7.68 3.29
CA VAL A 13 32.15 7.71 1.84
C VAL A 13 31.18 6.60 1.49
N ARG A 14 31.33 5.42 2.11
CA ARG A 14 30.39 4.31 1.94
C ARG A 14 28.99 4.67 2.45
N ALA A 15 28.88 5.25 3.64
CA ALA A 15 27.60 5.66 4.21
C ALA A 15 26.88 6.71 3.33
N GLU A 16 27.63 7.66 2.76
CA GLU A 16 27.07 8.67 1.85
C GLU A 16 26.59 8.05 0.53
N LEU A 17 27.36 7.13 -0.05
CA LEU A 17 26.95 6.41 -1.26
C LEU A 17 25.70 5.55 -1.02
N GLU A 18 25.63 4.84 0.11
CA GLU A 18 24.46 4.05 0.51
C GLU A 18 23.21 4.94 0.68
N ARG A 19 23.36 6.14 1.26
CA ARG A 19 22.27 7.13 1.34
C ARG A 19 21.80 7.57 -0.03
N GLN A 20 22.72 7.94 -0.92
CA GLN A 20 22.39 8.38 -2.28
C GLN A 20 21.71 7.28 -3.10
N ILE A 21 22.17 6.04 -2.99
CA ILE A 21 21.54 4.88 -3.63
C ILE A 21 20.11 4.71 -3.10
N LYS A 22 19.92 4.76 -1.77
CA LYS A 22 18.61 4.61 -1.14
C LYS A 22 17.65 5.73 -1.55
N GLU A 23 18.12 6.97 -1.63
CA GLU A 23 17.33 8.11 -2.09
C GLU A 23 16.91 7.97 -3.55
N ARG A 24 17.84 7.58 -4.43
CA ARG A 24 17.53 7.31 -5.85
C ARG A 24 16.52 6.19 -6.00
N GLN A 25 16.68 5.10 -5.23
CA GLN A 25 15.72 3.99 -5.22
C GLN A 25 14.33 4.45 -4.78
N ARG A 26 14.24 5.25 -3.71
CA ARG A 26 12.97 5.81 -3.23
C ARG A 26 12.31 6.71 -4.28
N GLN A 27 13.09 7.59 -4.92
CA GLN A 27 12.57 8.45 -5.99
C GLN A 27 12.07 7.65 -7.19
N ASN A 28 12.77 6.59 -7.58
CA ASN A 28 12.33 5.73 -8.68
C ASN A 28 11.05 4.97 -8.33
N GLN A 29 10.95 4.41 -7.11
CA GLN A 29 9.72 3.75 -6.63
C GLN A 29 8.54 4.71 -6.64
N GLN A 30 8.75 5.94 -6.15
CA GLN A 30 7.71 6.96 -6.12
C GLN A 30 7.22 7.33 -7.54
N LYS A 31 8.14 7.45 -8.49
CA LYS A 31 7.79 7.68 -9.90
C LYS A 31 6.97 6.53 -10.48
N GLU A 32 7.34 5.28 -10.19
CA GLU A 32 6.60 4.10 -10.64
C GLU A 32 5.20 4.01 -10.01
N HIS A 33 5.06 4.40 -8.75
CA HIS A 33 3.78 4.33 -8.07
C HIS A 33 2.82 5.43 -8.53
N CYS A 34 3.33 6.63 -8.82
CA CYS A 34 2.54 7.73 -9.37
C CYS A 34 2.35 7.66 -10.88
N ARG A 35 2.93 6.66 -11.58
CA ARG A 35 2.69 6.51 -13.02
C ARG A 35 1.20 6.22 -13.28
N PRO A 36 0.62 6.70 -14.38
CA PRO A 36 -0.70 6.29 -14.80
C PRO A 36 -0.79 4.76 -14.86
N LYS A 37 -1.75 4.20 -14.11
CA LYS A 37 -2.01 2.76 -14.08
C LYS A 37 -2.77 2.32 -15.32
N ARG A 38 -2.43 1.13 -15.82
CA ARG A 38 -3.12 0.49 -16.95
C ARG A 38 -4.39 -0.20 -16.46
N SER A 39 -5.30 -0.48 -17.39
CA SER A 39 -6.59 -1.11 -17.07
C SER A 39 -6.46 -2.54 -16.55
N ASP A 40 -5.39 -3.27 -16.88
CA ASP A 40 -5.11 -4.63 -16.43
C ASP A 40 -4.56 -4.70 -14.99
N GLU A 41 -4.26 -3.56 -14.38
CA GLU A 41 -3.74 -3.49 -13.00
C GLU A 41 -4.86 -3.43 -11.95
N PHE A 42 -6.13 -3.43 -12.35
CA PHE A 42 -7.29 -3.37 -11.45
C PHE A 42 -8.05 -4.69 -11.44
N ASP A 43 -8.49 -5.13 -10.26
CA ASP A 43 -9.24 -6.40 -10.11
C ASP A 43 -10.73 -6.22 -10.43
N SER A 44 -11.21 -4.97 -10.50
CA SER A 44 -12.60 -4.65 -10.78
C SER A 44 -12.81 -3.35 -11.57
N GLN A 45 -13.98 -3.21 -12.20
CA GLN A 45 -14.38 -1.96 -12.84
C GLN A 45 -14.55 -0.82 -11.83
N LEU A 46 -15.00 -1.14 -10.61
CA LEU A 46 -15.18 -0.16 -9.54
C LEU A 46 -13.84 0.45 -9.11
N GLU A 47 -12.80 -0.37 -8.93
CA GLU A 47 -11.43 0.09 -8.67
C GLU A 47 -10.94 1.03 -9.78
N ARG A 48 -11.10 0.60 -11.04
CA ARG A 48 -10.69 1.41 -12.18
C ARG A 48 -11.43 2.75 -12.22
N ASN A 49 -12.75 2.73 -12.06
CA ASN A 49 -13.57 3.93 -12.07
C ASN A 49 -13.12 4.88 -10.97
N PHE A 50 -13.00 4.37 -9.74
CA PHE A 50 -12.54 5.13 -8.59
C PHE A 50 -11.14 5.74 -8.82
N TYR A 51 -10.20 4.96 -9.36
CA TYR A 51 -8.88 5.46 -9.70
C TYR A 51 -8.95 6.61 -10.71
N MET A 52 -9.74 6.46 -11.78
CA MET A 52 -9.84 7.46 -12.85
C MET A 52 -10.56 8.74 -12.40
N THR A 53 -11.60 8.63 -11.56
CA THR A 53 -12.41 9.78 -11.14
C THR A 53 -11.83 10.52 -9.96
N ASP A 54 -11.17 9.82 -9.03
CA ASP A 54 -10.74 10.41 -7.76
C ASP A 54 -9.22 10.46 -7.60
N ILE A 55 -8.52 9.36 -7.86
CA ILE A 55 -7.08 9.26 -7.56
C ILE A 55 -6.25 9.97 -8.62
N LEU A 56 -6.49 9.68 -9.90
CA LEU A 56 -5.70 10.21 -11.02
C LEU A 56 -5.70 11.74 -11.06
N PRO A 57 -6.84 12.46 -10.91
CA PRO A 57 -6.82 13.92 -10.83
C PRO A 57 -5.97 14.47 -9.67
N LYS A 58 -5.93 13.76 -8.53
CA LYS A 58 -5.13 14.14 -7.36
C LYS A 58 -3.63 13.87 -7.56
N ILE A 59 -3.27 12.85 -8.33
CA ILE A 59 -1.89 12.65 -8.77
C ILE A 59 -1.47 13.79 -9.70
N LEU A 60 -2.30 14.10 -10.71
CA LEU A 60 -2.00 15.15 -11.70
C LEU A 60 -1.91 16.55 -11.07
N SER A 61 -2.69 16.83 -10.02
CA SER A 61 -2.60 18.08 -9.25
C SER A 61 -1.44 18.10 -8.24
N GLY A 62 -0.73 16.98 -8.07
CA GLY A 62 0.36 16.83 -7.12
C GLY A 62 -0.07 16.68 -5.65
N GLN A 63 -1.36 16.53 -5.37
CA GLN A 63 -1.85 16.29 -4.01
C GLN A 63 -1.46 14.90 -3.49
N VAL A 64 -1.42 13.91 -4.39
CA VAL A 64 -0.99 12.55 -4.10
C VAL A 64 0.45 12.38 -4.57
N ILE A 65 1.28 11.81 -3.71
CA ILE A 65 2.71 11.60 -3.95
C ILE A 65 3.09 10.13 -4.02
N ASP A 66 2.19 9.21 -3.67
CA ASP A 66 2.41 7.77 -3.79
C ASP A 66 1.07 7.02 -3.87
N VAL A 67 0.99 6.00 -4.72
CA VAL A 67 -0.17 5.09 -4.82
C VAL A 67 0.30 3.66 -5.03
N GLU A 68 0.08 2.84 -4.02
CA GLU A 68 0.32 1.40 -4.06
C GLU A 68 -1.01 0.66 -4.25
N LEU A 69 -1.09 -0.15 -5.31
CA LEU A 69 -2.25 -1.01 -5.56
C LEU A 69 -2.03 -2.35 -4.84
N HIS A 70 -3.10 -2.89 -4.26
CA HIS A 70 -3.16 -4.24 -3.70
C HIS A 70 -1.99 -4.61 -2.76
N LYS A 71 -1.55 -3.65 -1.93
CA LYS A 71 -0.46 -3.89 -0.96
C LYS A 71 -0.91 -4.85 0.13
N SER A 72 -0.27 -6.00 0.26
CA SER A 72 -0.66 -6.99 1.26
C SER A 72 -0.06 -6.72 2.64
N PHE A 73 -0.91 -6.74 3.67
CA PHE A 73 -0.56 -6.57 5.07
C PHE A 73 -0.83 -7.83 5.87
N GLU A 74 0.13 -8.24 6.70
CA GLU A 74 -0.03 -9.38 7.59
C GLU A 74 -0.86 -9.00 8.82
N LEU A 75 -2.07 -9.57 8.95
CA LEU A 75 -2.89 -9.36 10.13
C LEU A 75 -2.45 -10.26 11.28
N LEU A 76 -2.35 -11.56 11.01
CA LEU A 76 -2.00 -12.58 11.98
C LEU A 76 -0.91 -13.48 11.38
N PRO A 77 0.19 -13.73 12.09
CA PRO A 77 1.18 -14.70 11.65
C PRO A 77 0.62 -16.13 11.78
N LYS A 78 1.26 -17.09 11.12
CA LYS A 78 1.01 -18.51 11.40
C LYS A 78 1.37 -18.79 12.86
N SER A 79 0.51 -19.50 13.57
CA SER A 79 0.74 -19.85 14.98
C SER A 79 0.13 -21.21 15.32
N GLU A 80 0.39 -21.69 16.53
CA GLU A 80 -0.21 -22.90 17.07
C GLU A 80 -0.76 -22.61 18.46
N TYR A 81 -1.97 -23.09 18.75
CA TYR A 81 -2.58 -22.94 20.07
C TYR A 81 -3.25 -24.26 20.48
N CYS A 82 -2.84 -24.84 21.60
CA CYS A 82 -3.34 -26.12 22.11
C CYS A 82 -3.31 -27.25 21.05
N GLY A 83 -2.24 -27.34 20.24
CA GLY A 83 -2.10 -28.34 19.18
C GLY A 83 -2.85 -28.02 17.88
N LEU A 84 -3.61 -26.91 17.82
CA LEU A 84 -4.30 -26.45 16.61
C LEU A 84 -3.41 -25.51 15.82
N LYS A 85 -3.17 -25.84 14.55
CA LYS A 85 -2.45 -24.96 13.60
C LYS A 85 -3.37 -23.84 13.14
N LEU A 86 -3.00 -22.61 13.48
CA LEU A 86 -3.71 -21.39 13.10
C LEU A 86 -3.06 -20.79 11.84
N PRO A 87 -3.81 -20.61 10.73
CA PRO A 87 -3.26 -20.07 9.50
C PRO A 87 -2.95 -18.58 9.65
N SER A 88 -2.02 -18.08 8.85
CA SER A 88 -1.80 -16.64 8.72
C SER A 88 -3.00 -15.97 8.07
N ALA A 89 -3.33 -14.77 8.53
CA ALA A 89 -4.34 -13.92 7.91
C ALA A 89 -3.69 -12.67 7.31
N ARG A 90 -4.16 -12.26 6.12
CA ARG A 90 -3.71 -11.03 5.45
C ARG A 90 -4.89 -10.14 5.08
N TYR A 91 -4.62 -8.86 4.98
CA TYR A 91 -5.53 -7.85 4.46
C TYR A 91 -4.84 -7.09 3.34
N THR A 92 -5.55 -6.86 2.25
CA THR A 92 -5.02 -6.19 1.08
C THR A 92 -6.05 -5.13 0.68
N PRO A 93 -5.86 -3.85 1.06
CA PRO A 93 -6.69 -2.78 0.52
C PRO A 93 -6.41 -2.63 -0.98
N ASP A 94 -7.41 -2.21 -1.73
CA ASP A 94 -7.27 -1.97 -3.17
C ASP A 94 -6.25 -0.85 -3.43
N PHE A 95 -6.28 0.20 -2.61
CA PHE A 95 -5.36 1.33 -2.71
C PHE A 95 -4.77 1.71 -1.36
N LEU A 96 -3.47 1.99 -1.34
CA LEU A 96 -2.82 2.75 -0.29
C LEU A 96 -2.28 4.05 -0.89
N ILE A 97 -2.83 5.18 -0.44
CA ILE A 97 -2.59 6.50 -1.01
C ILE A 97 -1.79 7.32 -0.01
N THR A 98 -0.63 7.83 -0.42
CA THR A 98 0.12 8.81 0.38
C THR A 98 -0.07 10.20 -0.22
N TYR A 99 -0.61 11.10 0.60
CA TYR A 99 -0.81 12.50 0.25
C TYR A 99 0.42 13.34 0.58
N ARG A 100 0.58 14.46 -0.14
CA ARG A 100 1.69 15.41 0.07
C ARG A 100 1.75 15.98 1.49
N ASN A 101 0.59 16.10 2.16
CA ASN A 101 0.50 16.59 3.54
C ASN A 101 0.92 15.55 4.59
N GLY A 102 1.35 14.35 4.18
CA GLY A 102 1.77 13.27 5.07
C GLY A 102 0.65 12.33 5.50
N THR A 103 -0.60 12.61 5.15
CA THR A 103 -1.72 11.68 5.40
C THR A 103 -1.58 10.45 4.51
N ILE A 104 -1.83 9.28 5.09
CA ILE A 104 -1.99 8.03 4.34
C ILE A 104 -3.44 7.57 4.47
N GLU A 105 -4.02 7.14 3.35
CA GLU A 105 -5.39 6.64 3.27
C GLU A 105 -5.38 5.25 2.63
N ALA A 106 -5.92 4.27 3.34
CA ALA A 106 -6.21 2.95 2.79
C ALA A 106 -7.66 2.96 2.27
N VAL A 107 -7.84 2.59 1.00
CA VAL A 107 -9.16 2.55 0.35
C VAL A 107 -9.49 1.12 -0.08
N GLU A 108 -10.69 0.70 0.26
CA GLU A 108 -11.31 -0.54 -0.20
C GLU A 108 -12.56 -0.22 -1.02
N THR A 109 -12.71 -0.87 -2.16
CA THR A 109 -13.91 -0.84 -3.00
C THR A 109 -14.72 -2.13 -2.83
N LYS A 110 -16.04 -2.00 -2.73
CA LYS A 110 -16.97 -3.12 -2.56
C LYS A 110 -18.25 -2.86 -3.34
N SER A 111 -18.89 -3.93 -3.81
CA SER A 111 -20.30 -3.87 -4.19
C SER A 111 -21.19 -4.25 -3.00
N LYS A 112 -22.40 -3.67 -2.90
CA LYS A 112 -23.37 -3.98 -1.83
C LYS A 112 -23.69 -5.47 -1.71
N ALA A 113 -23.78 -6.16 -2.84
CA ALA A 113 -24.13 -7.59 -2.90
C ALA A 113 -23.04 -8.46 -2.25
N ILE A 114 -21.77 -8.23 -2.58
CA ILE A 114 -20.64 -9.03 -2.07
C ILE A 114 -20.40 -8.74 -0.59
N ARG A 115 -20.58 -7.49 -0.15
CA ARG A 115 -20.38 -7.08 1.25
C ARG A 115 -21.28 -7.85 2.23
N LYS A 116 -22.51 -8.19 1.85
CA LYS A 116 -23.45 -8.94 2.72
C LYS A 116 -23.04 -10.42 2.91
N LEU A 117 -22.28 -10.98 1.98
CA LEU A 117 -21.88 -12.39 1.98
C LEU A 117 -20.55 -12.62 2.73
N GLN A 118 -19.71 -11.59 2.89
CA GLN A 118 -18.37 -11.69 3.49
C GLN A 118 -18.40 -11.41 5.00
N ARG A 119 -18.78 -12.42 5.80
CA ARG A 119 -18.84 -12.29 7.27
C ARG A 119 -17.47 -12.10 7.92
N ASP A 120 -16.43 -12.70 7.35
CA ASP A 120 -15.04 -12.63 7.82
C ASP A 120 -14.40 -11.26 7.55
N TYR A 121 -14.82 -10.58 6.47
CA TYR A 121 -14.29 -9.29 6.05
C TYR A 121 -14.39 -8.23 7.15
N ILE A 122 -15.51 -8.17 7.89
CA ILE A 122 -15.71 -7.18 8.96
C ILE A 122 -14.59 -7.28 10.01
N TYR A 123 -14.21 -8.52 10.36
CA TYR A 123 -13.16 -8.77 11.35
C TYR A 123 -11.76 -8.54 10.77
N ARG A 124 -11.49 -8.96 9.53
CA ARG A 124 -10.20 -8.68 8.88
C ARG A 124 -9.97 -7.18 8.70
N ARG A 125 -10.99 -6.44 8.27
CA ARG A 125 -10.97 -4.97 8.19
C ARG A 125 -10.73 -4.33 9.55
N ARG A 126 -11.45 -4.78 10.60
CA ARG A 126 -11.23 -4.27 11.96
C ARG A 126 -9.78 -4.52 12.42
N LEU A 127 -9.26 -5.74 12.23
CA LEU A 127 -7.88 -6.07 12.57
C LEU A 127 -6.88 -5.19 11.81
N PHE A 128 -7.12 -4.93 10.52
CA PHE A 128 -6.30 -4.02 9.73
C PHE A 128 -6.30 -2.60 10.29
N ILE A 129 -7.48 -2.06 10.59
CA ILE A 129 -7.63 -0.70 11.14
C ILE A 129 -6.91 -0.57 12.48
N GLU A 130 -7.10 -1.53 13.40
CA GLU A 130 -6.49 -1.49 14.73
C GLU A 130 -4.98 -1.72 14.70
N LYS A 131 -4.49 -2.61 13.82
CA LYS A 131 -3.08 -2.96 13.74
C LYS A 131 -2.24 -1.96 12.93
N TYR A 132 -2.82 -1.39 11.87
CA TYR A 132 -2.10 -0.52 10.93
C TYR A 132 -2.64 0.90 10.89
N CYS A 133 -3.94 1.10 10.69
CA CYS A 133 -4.44 2.47 10.47
C CYS A 133 -4.32 3.35 11.72
N ARG A 134 -4.89 2.93 12.87
CA ARG A 134 -4.89 3.76 14.08
C ARG A 134 -3.49 4.07 14.61
N PRO A 135 -2.57 3.10 14.75
CA PRO A 135 -1.24 3.38 15.31
C PRO A 135 -0.41 4.31 14.43
N ASN A 136 -0.63 4.27 13.11
CA ASN A 136 0.09 5.12 12.16
C ASN A 136 -0.68 6.39 11.77
N GLY A 137 -1.87 6.64 12.35
CA GLY A 137 -2.71 7.79 12.02
C GLY A 137 -3.28 7.78 10.60
N TRP A 138 -3.43 6.62 9.97
CA TRP A 138 -3.98 6.50 8.62
C TRP A 138 -5.50 6.58 8.62
N ALA A 139 -6.05 7.16 7.56
CA ALA A 139 -7.47 7.07 7.26
C ALA A 139 -7.81 5.72 6.62
N PHE A 140 -9.02 5.24 6.86
CA PHE A 140 -9.58 4.08 6.16
C PHE A 140 -10.90 4.48 5.51
N ARG A 141 -11.06 4.21 4.22
CA ARG A 141 -12.25 4.55 3.45
C ARG A 141 -12.79 3.33 2.70
N GLU A 142 -14.09 3.09 2.82
CA GLU A 142 -14.81 2.06 2.07
C GLU A 142 -15.70 2.73 1.03
N ILE A 143 -15.49 2.39 -0.24
CA ILE A 143 -16.30 2.84 -1.36
C ILE A 143 -17.24 1.72 -1.76
N ILE A 144 -18.53 2.03 -1.77
CA ILE A 144 -19.59 1.06 -2.00
C ILE A 144 -20.33 1.45 -3.28
N GLU A 145 -20.31 0.56 -4.26
CA GLU A 145 -21.20 0.63 -5.43
C GLU A 145 -22.54 -0.04 -5.11
N ASP A 146 -23.61 0.62 -5.53
CA ASP A 146 -25.00 0.30 -5.21
C ASP A 146 -25.53 -0.97 -5.91
#